data_AF-A0A2J5P387-F1
#
_entry.id   AF-A0A2J5P387-F1
#
_cell.length_a   1.000
_cell.length_b   1.000
_cell.length_c   1.000
_cell.angle_alpha   90.00
_cell.angle_beta   90.00
_cell.angle_gamma   90.00
#
_symmetry.space_group_name_H-M   'P 1'
#
loop_
_entity.id
_entity.type
_entity.pdbx_description
1 polymer ?
#
loop_
_entity_poly.entity_id
_entity_poly.type
_entity_poly.pdbx_seq_one_letter_code
_entity_poly.pdbx_strand_id
1 'polypeptide(L)'
;MRNLRVYEEAWPLHTPFVIARGSRSEAKVVVVEIEENGVKGTGECTPYPRYGESIASVMAQIMAIGEQIERGVSREQIQHLLPPGAARNAVDCALWDCQARSAG
;
A
#
# COMPACT_ATOMS: atom_id res chain seq x y z
N MET A 1 11.20 16.61 1.57
CA MET A 1 10.26 16.04 2.55
C MET A 1 9.14 15.42 1.75
N ARG A 2 8.81 14.16 2.01
CA ARG A 2 7.76 13.47 1.27
C ARG A 2 6.40 13.74 1.89
N ASN A 3 5.34 13.73 1.08
CA ASN A 3 3.97 13.68 1.55
C ASN A 3 3.43 12.26 1.39
N LEU A 4 2.85 11.69 2.45
CA LEU A 4 2.25 10.36 2.45
C LEU A 4 0.72 10.47 2.50
N ARG A 5 0.03 9.78 1.59
CA ARG A 5 -1.41 9.57 1.66
C ARG A 5 -1.73 8.09 1.60
N VAL A 6 -2.66 7.66 2.46
CA VAL A 6 -3.10 6.27 2.54
C VAL A 6 -4.62 6.26 2.62
N TYR A 7 -5.27 5.52 1.74
CA TYR A 7 -6.72 5.45 1.70
C TYR A 7 -7.19 4.09 1.18
N GLU A 8 -8.41 3.72 1.54
CA GLU A 8 -9.05 2.52 1.01
C GLU A 8 -9.88 2.85 -0.23
N GLU A 9 -9.96 1.90 -1.15
CA GLU A 9 -10.92 1.93 -2.25
C GLU A 9 -11.64 0.59 -2.34
N ALA A 10 -12.88 0.62 -2.84
CA ALA A 10 -13.71 -0.55 -3.06
C ALA A 10 -14.23 -0.55 -4.49
N TRP A 11 -13.82 -1.55 -5.25
CA TRP A 11 -14.15 -1.68 -6.67
C TRP A 11 -15.17 -2.80 -6.87
N PRO A 12 -16.37 -2.51 -7.41
CA PRO A 12 -17.37 -3.55 -7.65
C PRO A 12 -16.87 -4.52 -8.72
N LEU A 13 -17.05 -5.82 -8.47
CA LEU A 13 -16.75 -6.86 -9.45
C LEU A 13 -17.94 -7.06 -10.38
N HIS A 14 -17.68 -7.24 -11.68
CA HIS A 14 -18.72 -7.53 -12.67
C HIS A 14 -19.56 -8.76 -12.28
N THR A 15 -18.89 -9.79 -11.77
CA THR A 15 -19.51 -11.02 -11.26
C THR A 15 -18.86 -11.36 -9.91
N PRO A 16 -19.62 -11.85 -8.91
CA PRO A 16 -19.03 -12.28 -7.65
C PRO A 16 -17.89 -13.28 -7.87
N PHE A 17 -16.72 -13.00 -7.29
CA PHE A 17 -15.59 -13.91 -7.31
C PHE A 17 -15.73 -14.91 -6.17
N VAL A 18 -15.77 -16.20 -6.50
CA VAL A 18 -16.05 -17.28 -5.55
C VAL A 18 -14.90 -18.26 -5.50
N ILE A 19 -14.48 -18.59 -4.29
CA ILE A 19 -13.54 -19.68 -3.98
C ILE A 19 -14.13 -20.56 -2.87
N ALA A 20 -13.52 -21.71 -2.57
CA ALA A 20 -14.00 -22.63 -1.54
C ALA A 20 -14.20 -22.00 -0.14
N ARG A 21 -13.53 -20.87 0.15
CA ARG A 21 -13.58 -20.16 1.43
C ARG A 21 -14.63 -19.03 1.48
N GLY A 22 -15.35 -18.78 0.39
CA GLY A 22 -16.38 -17.75 0.32
C GLY A 22 -16.39 -16.98 -1.00
N SER A 23 -17.27 -15.98 -1.07
CA SER A 23 -17.45 -15.11 -2.22
C SER A 23 -17.13 -13.66 -1.88
N ARG A 24 -16.76 -12.88 -2.89
CA ARG A 24 -16.59 -11.43 -2.81
C ARG A 24 -17.28 -10.77 -3.99
N SER A 25 -18.03 -9.71 -3.74
CA SER A 25 -18.66 -8.87 -4.78
C SER A 25 -17.86 -7.61 -5.08
N GLU A 26 -16.85 -7.30 -4.28
CA GLU A 26 -15.99 -6.12 -4.41
C GLU A 26 -14.52 -6.48 -4.13
N ALA A 27 -13.61 -5.81 -4.81
CA ALA A 27 -12.20 -5.79 -4.51
C ALA A 27 -11.90 -4.57 -3.63
N LYS A 28 -11.56 -4.83 -2.36
CA LYS A 28 -11.10 -3.80 -1.42
C LYS A 28 -9.59 -3.72 -1.42
N VAL A 29 -9.07 -2.53 -1.66
CA VAL A 29 -7.64 -2.26 -1.74
C VAL A 29 -7.27 -1.12 -0.80
N VAL A 30 -5.99 -1.08 -0.42
CA VAL A 30 -5.39 0.08 0.23
C VAL A 30 -4.38 0.66 -0.75
N VAL A 31 -4.55 1.94 -1.05
CA VAL A 31 -3.69 2.71 -1.94
C VAL A 31 -2.77 3.58 -1.09
N VAL A 32 -1.50 3.61 -1.46
CA VAL A 32 -0.46 4.46 -0.89
C VAL A 32 0.04 5.40 -1.98
N GLU A 33 -0.03 6.69 -1.72
CA GLU A 33 0.61 7.72 -2.55
C GLU A 33 1.77 8.35 -1.77
N ILE A 34 2.92 8.45 -2.42
CA ILE A 34 4.11 9.13 -1.90
C ILE A 34 4.50 10.21 -2.90
N GLU A 35 4.50 11.46 -2.46
CA GLU A 35 4.91 12.60 -3.29
C GLU A 35 6.22 13.19 -2.80
N GLU A 36 7.20 13.33 -3.70
CA GLU A 36 8.50 13.95 -3.44
C GLU A 36 8.85 14.92 -4.58
N ASN A 37 9.11 16.19 -4.25
CA ASN A 37 9.50 17.23 -5.21
C ASN A 37 8.53 17.36 -6.41
N GLY A 38 7.23 17.21 -6.18
CA GLY A 38 6.19 17.28 -7.21
C GLY A 38 6.04 16.01 -8.05
N VAL A 39 6.82 14.96 -7.77
CA VAL A 39 6.68 13.64 -8.37
C VAL A 39 5.91 12.74 -7.42
N LYS A 40 4.77 12.21 -7.89
CA LYS A 40 3.93 11.30 -7.13
C LYS A 40 4.10 9.86 -7.61
N GLY A 41 4.49 8.98 -6.69
CA GLY A 41 4.43 7.53 -6.87
C GLY A 41 3.22 6.91 -6.18
N THR A 42 2.64 5.89 -6.81
CA THR A 42 1.47 5.17 -6.28
C THR A 42 1.77 3.67 -6.16
N GLY A 43 1.32 3.08 -5.05
CA GLY A 43 1.33 1.65 -4.82
C GLY A 43 0.02 1.17 -4.24
N GLU A 44 -0.34 -0.08 -4.52
CA GLU A 44 -1.60 -0.68 -4.10
C GLU A 44 -1.33 -2.02 -3.43
N CYS A 45 -2.18 -2.38 -2.46
CA CYS A 45 -2.23 -3.74 -1.95
C CYS A 45 -3.67 -4.19 -1.67
N THR A 46 -3.88 -5.51 -1.65
CA THR A 46 -5.15 -6.13 -1.23
C THR A 46 -4.97 -6.81 0.13
N PRO A 47 -5.47 -6.24 1.24
CA PRO A 47 -5.46 -6.90 2.53
C PRO A 47 -6.14 -8.26 2.47
N TYR A 48 -5.49 -9.30 3.01
CA TYR A 48 -5.97 -10.67 2.90
C TYR A 48 -6.31 -11.29 4.28
N PRO A 49 -7.60 -11.43 4.65
CA PRO A 49 -8.02 -11.98 5.94
C PRO A 49 -7.49 -13.38 6.26
N ARG A 50 -7.22 -14.20 5.23
CA ARG A 50 -6.60 -15.52 5.40
C ARG A 50 -5.21 -15.44 6.03
N TYR A 51 -4.51 -14.32 5.88
CA TYR A 51 -3.20 -14.04 6.49
C TYR A 51 -3.30 -13.13 7.72
N GLY A 52 -4.50 -12.94 8.27
CA GLY A 52 -4.73 -12.09 9.44
C GLY A 52 -4.75 -10.59 9.14
N GLU A 53 -4.83 -10.21 7.86
CA GLU A 53 -4.87 -8.81 7.45
C GLU A 53 -6.31 -8.29 7.28
N SER A 54 -6.49 -7.02 7.63
CA SER A 54 -7.68 -6.22 7.35
C SER A 54 -7.24 -4.87 6.79
N ILE A 55 -8.17 -4.11 6.19
CA ILE A 55 -7.87 -2.74 5.73
C ILE A 55 -7.36 -1.90 6.90
N ALA A 56 -8.07 -1.92 8.03
CA ALA A 56 -7.70 -1.18 9.23
C ALA A 56 -6.30 -1.55 9.73
N SER A 57 -5.96 -2.84 9.80
CA SER A 57 -4.64 -3.27 10.25
C SER A 57 -3.52 -2.86 9.29
N VAL A 58 -3.77 -2.94 7.97
CA VAL A 58 -2.79 -2.57 6.94
C VAL A 58 -2.56 -1.05 6.94
N MET A 59 -3.62 -0.25 6.97
CA MET A 59 -3.50 1.21 7.09
C MET A 59 -2.76 1.60 8.37
N ALA A 60 -3.08 0.95 9.51
CA ALA A 60 -2.39 1.21 10.78
C ALA A 60 -0.88 0.88 10.69
N GLN A 61 -0.50 -0.22 10.05
CA GLN A 61 0.91 -0.57 9.82
C GLN A 61 1.64 0.49 8.99
N ILE A 62 1.01 1.00 7.92
CA ILE A 62 1.61 2.04 7.07
C ILE A 62 1.76 3.35 7.86
N MET A 63 0.71 3.76 8.58
CA MET A 63 0.73 4.98 9.39
C MET A 63 1.77 4.94 10.52
N ALA A 64 2.04 3.77 11.08
CA ALA A 64 3.05 3.58 12.13
C ALA A 64 4.48 3.93 11.67
N ILE A 65 4.75 3.89 10.36
CA ILE A 65 6.04 4.29 9.76
C ILE A 65 5.95 5.58 8.95
N GLY A 66 4.85 6.33 9.08
CA GLY A 66 4.57 7.51 8.25
C GLY A 66 5.65 8.58 8.37
N GLU A 67 6.10 8.90 9.59
CA GLU A 67 7.17 9.88 9.80
C GLU A 67 8.48 9.48 9.11
N GLN A 68 8.83 8.20 9.14
CA GLN A 68 10.03 7.66 8.51
C GLN A 68 9.93 7.80 6.98
N ILE A 69 8.74 7.55 6.41
CA ILE A 69 8.46 7.76 4.98
C ILE A 69 8.61 9.23 4.62
N GLU A 70 8.00 10.14 5.38
CA GLU A 70 8.07 11.59 5.16
C GLU A 70 9.50 12.14 5.26
N ARG A 71 10.33 11.53 6.11
CA ARG A 71 11.77 11.81 6.25
C ARG A 71 12.65 11.18 5.17
N GLY A 72 12.07 10.43 4.22
CA GLY A 72 12.80 9.94 3.04
C GLY A 72 13.42 8.55 3.19
N VAL A 73 12.81 7.65 3.97
CA VAL A 73 13.25 6.24 4.07
C VAL A 73 13.45 5.58 2.70
N SER A 74 14.48 4.72 2.58
CA SER A 74 14.78 3.99 1.36
C SER A 74 13.98 2.69 1.24
N ARG A 75 13.92 2.12 0.02
CA ARG A 75 13.26 0.82 -0.23
C ARG A 75 13.90 -0.34 0.54
N GLU A 76 15.20 -0.25 0.78
CA GLU A 76 15.96 -1.23 1.56
C GLU A 76 15.62 -1.10 3.05
N GLN A 77 15.50 0.13 3.54
CA GLN A 77 15.17 0.40 4.94
C GLN A 77 13.75 -0.05 5.30
N ILE A 78 12.76 0.10 4.41
CA ILE A 78 11.39 -0.36 4.70
C ILE A 78 11.30 -1.87 4.90
N GLN A 79 12.24 -2.67 4.37
CA GLN A 79 12.27 -4.12 4.60
C GLN A 79 12.50 -4.48 6.07
N HIS A 80 13.11 -3.57 6.83
CA HIS A 80 13.34 -3.71 8.26
C HIS A 80 12.26 -3.04 9.12
N LEU A 81 11.50 -2.09 8.56
CA LEU A 81 10.43 -1.39 9.27
C LEU A 81 9.08 -2.10 9.17
N LEU A 82 8.82 -2.79 8.06
CA LEU A 82 7.60 -3.55 7.84
C LEU A 82 7.89 -5.03 7.60
N PRO A 83 7.11 -5.94 8.22
CA PRO A 83 7.17 -7.35 7.86
C PRO A 83 6.68 -7.57 6.41
N PRO A 84 6.95 -8.74 5.82
CA PRO A 84 6.29 -9.14 4.58
C PRO A 84 4.76 -9.12 4.76
N GLY A 85 4.06 -8.44 3.85
CA GLY A 85 2.61 -8.27 3.91
C GLY A 85 2.10 -7.16 3.00
N ALA A 86 0.79 -6.96 2.99
CA ALA A 86 0.12 -5.99 2.14
C ALA A 86 0.62 -4.55 2.37
N ALA A 87 0.84 -4.15 3.63
CA ALA A 87 1.37 -2.84 3.97
C ALA A 87 2.73 -2.57 3.29
N ARG A 88 3.66 -3.52 3.38
CA ARG A 88 4.98 -3.39 2.75
C ARG A 88 4.88 -3.39 1.23
N ASN A 89 3.98 -4.20 0.66
CA ASN A 89 3.73 -4.22 -0.79
C ASN A 89 3.35 -2.83 -1.31
N ALA A 90 2.35 -2.19 -0.70
CA ALA A 90 1.89 -0.87 -1.16
C ALA A 90 2.99 0.21 -1.03
N VAL A 91 3.70 0.25 0.09
CA VAL A 91 4.77 1.24 0.31
C VAL A 91 5.97 1.01 -0.61
N ASP A 92 6.43 -0.23 -0.78
CA ASP A 92 7.55 -0.55 -1.67
C ASP A 92 7.24 -0.18 -3.12
N CYS A 93 6.04 -0.55 -3.60
CA CYS A 93 5.58 -0.19 -4.94
C CYS A 93 5.46 1.33 -5.12
N ALA A 94 4.93 2.06 -4.14
CA ALA A 94 4.82 3.53 -4.21
C ALA A 94 6.21 4.20 -4.28
N LEU A 95 7.18 3.70 -3.53
CA LEU A 95 8.57 4.18 -3.60
C LEU A 95 9.22 3.86 -4.94
N TRP A 96 8.98 2.66 -5.49
CA TRP A 96 9.44 2.30 -6.83
C TRP A 96 8.88 3.22 -7.90
N ASP A 97 7.56 3.44 -7.91
CA ASP A 97 6.89 4.30 -8.89
C ASP A 97 7.40 5.75 -8.79
N CYS A 98 7.57 6.27 -7.57
CA CYS A 98 8.13 7.61 -7.36
C CYS A 98 9.56 7.73 -7.91
N GLN A 99 10.41 6.73 -7.66
CA GLN A 99 11.79 6.70 -8.14
C GLN A 99 11.87 6.62 -9.67
N ALA A 100 11.07 5.73 -10.27
CA ALA A 100 11.00 5.58 -11.72
C ALA A 100 10.58 6.90 -12.38
N ARG A 101 9.49 7.52 -11.90
CA ARG A 101 9.02 8.81 -12.44
C ARG A 101 10.02 9.95 -12.26
N SER A 102 10.80 9.93 -11.18
CA SER A 102 11.83 10.94 -10.93
C SER A 102 13.05 10.77 -11.83
N ALA A 103 13.35 9.54 -12.25
CA ALA A 103 14.50 9.21 -13.09
C ALA A 103 14.23 9.41 -14.59
N GLY A 104 12.96 9.42 -15.00
CA GLY A 104 12.54 9.48 -16.42
C GLY A 104 12.50 8.10 -17.07
#